data_AF-A0A151GMQ4-F1
#
_entry.id   AF-A0A151GMQ4-F1
#
_cell.length_a   1.000
_cell.length_b   1.000
_cell.length_c   1.000
_cell.angle_alpha   90.00
_cell.angle_beta   90.00
_cell.angle_gamma   90.00
#
_symmetry.space_group_name_H-M   'P 1'
#
loop_
_entity.id
_entity.type
_entity.pdbx_description
1 polymer ?
#
loop_
_entity_poly.entity_id
_entity_poly.type
_entity_poly.pdbx_seq_one_letter_code
_entity_poly.pdbx_strand_id
1 'polypeptide(L)'
;MKHCANGQQLLVFYVSTTNMMGFHKGLSKKIPLSDLVRPLSPRCILAPNPRICPPFTASSSFRFSSGLSPGLSSHAMSEITHPTIKDGWFREISDMWPGQAMTLKVEKVLHHEKSKYQDVLAFKSTDYGNVLVLDNVIQCTERDEFSYQEMIANLGLMSHPNPKKVLVIGGGDGGVLREVVKHDCVEEAILCDIDEAVPRVSKLFLPEMAAGLTHAKSTVHIGDGFKFLADYKNTFDVIITDSSDPEGPAESLFQKPYFQLLHDALREGGVITTQGSENQWLHLPLITQLKKDCKEIFPVAEYAYTTIPTYPSGQIGFMVCCKDANRDVKTPLRRWTVEEEEQKCRYYNAEIHKASFVLPTFAKKALR
;
A
#
# COMPACT_ATOMS: atom_id res chain seq x y z
N MET A 1 -23.36 -55.15 17.41
CA MET A 1 -22.87 -56.08 16.37
C MET A 1 -23.25 -55.55 15.00
N LYS A 2 -22.23 -55.28 14.16
CA LYS A 2 -22.14 -55.29 12.67
C LYS A 2 -23.17 -54.48 11.86
N HIS A 3 -22.82 -53.34 11.23
CA HIS A 3 -22.04 -53.10 9.97
C HIS A 3 -22.94 -52.98 8.72
N CYS A 4 -23.03 -51.78 8.10
CA CYS A 4 -22.36 -51.29 6.85
C CYS A 4 -23.10 -51.72 5.56
N ALA A 5 -23.21 -50.97 4.45
CA ALA A 5 -22.78 -49.62 4.03
C ALA A 5 -23.42 -49.30 2.64
N ASN A 6 -23.11 -48.10 2.11
CA ASN A 6 -23.28 -47.54 0.74
C ASN A 6 -24.53 -46.66 0.56
N GLY A 7 -24.47 -45.38 0.18
CA GLY A 7 -23.37 -44.54 -0.33
C GLY A 7 -23.78 -43.94 -1.68
N GLN A 8 -23.98 -42.62 -1.75
CA GLN A 8 -23.64 -41.74 -2.90
C GLN A 8 -24.00 -40.28 -2.57
N GLN A 9 -22.96 -39.45 -2.43
CA GLN A 9 -23.04 -37.99 -2.41
C GLN A 9 -23.09 -37.48 -3.86
N LEU A 10 -24.05 -36.61 -4.16
CA LEU A 10 -24.10 -35.85 -5.42
C LEU A 10 -23.03 -34.75 -5.35
N LEU A 11 -22.00 -34.86 -6.19
CA LEU A 11 -21.06 -33.78 -6.49
C LEU A 11 -21.57 -33.08 -7.76
N VAL A 12 -22.01 -31.83 -7.64
CA VAL A 12 -22.38 -31.01 -8.81
C VAL A 12 -21.12 -30.28 -9.29
N PHE A 13 -20.54 -30.76 -10.38
CA PHE A 13 -19.56 -30.02 -11.16
C PHE A 13 -20.29 -29.10 -12.14
N TYR A 14 -20.07 -27.78 -12.04
CA TYR A 14 -20.39 -26.86 -13.13
C TYR A 14 -19.20 -26.82 -14.08
N VAL A 15 -19.30 -27.55 -15.20
CA VAL A 15 -18.45 -27.37 -16.38
C VAL A 15 -19.25 -26.55 -17.37
N SER A 16 -18.88 -25.28 -17.54
CA SER A 16 -19.41 -24.47 -18.66
C SER A 16 -18.47 -24.64 -19.85
N THR A 17 -18.87 -25.49 -20.78
CA THR A 17 -18.37 -25.48 -22.16
C THR A 17 -19.57 -25.40 -23.08
N THR A 18 -19.70 -24.28 -23.80
CA THR A 18 -20.61 -24.20 -24.95
C THR A 18 -19.89 -23.53 -26.11
N ASN A 19 -19.50 -24.41 -27.05
CA ASN A 19 -19.27 -24.24 -28.49
C ASN A 19 -19.26 -22.82 -29.09
N MET A 20 -18.08 -22.45 -29.61
CA MET A 20 -17.95 -21.63 -30.82
C MET A 20 -18.20 -22.51 -32.06
N MET A 21 -19.15 -22.12 -32.91
CA MET A 21 -19.23 -22.59 -34.30
C MET A 21 -18.66 -21.54 -35.25
N GLY A 22 -17.57 -21.92 -35.90
CA GLY A 22 -17.12 -21.65 -37.27
C GLY A 22 -17.43 -20.33 -37.97
N PHE A 23 -16.36 -19.65 -38.42
CA PHE A 23 -16.26 -19.21 -39.81
C PHE A 23 -14.82 -19.37 -40.33
N HIS A 24 -14.72 -19.92 -41.54
CA HIS A 24 -13.51 -20.25 -42.30
C HIS A 24 -12.69 -19.03 -42.76
N LYS A 25 -11.35 -19.18 -42.74
CA LYS A 25 -10.34 -18.79 -43.77
C LYS A 25 -8.97 -18.97 -43.08
N GLY A 26 -8.19 -20.03 -43.32
CA GLY A 26 -7.50 -20.30 -44.57
C GLY A 26 -6.10 -19.70 -44.53
N LEU A 27 -5.09 -20.49 -44.12
CA LEU A 27 -3.74 -20.55 -44.70
C LEU A 27 -2.84 -21.49 -43.87
N SER A 28 -2.43 -22.55 -44.56
CA SER A 28 -1.46 -23.56 -44.17
C SER A 28 -0.04 -22.96 -44.08
N LYS A 29 0.70 -23.30 -43.01
CA LYS A 29 2.15 -23.58 -43.06
C LYS A 29 2.59 -24.31 -41.78
N LYS A 30 2.92 -25.59 -41.95
CA LYS A 30 3.62 -26.42 -40.95
C LYS A 30 5.11 -26.04 -40.95
N ILE A 31 5.70 -25.84 -39.78
CA ILE A 31 7.16 -25.78 -39.57
C ILE A 31 7.52 -26.97 -38.66
N PRO A 32 8.49 -27.84 -39.03
CA PRO A 32 8.88 -28.97 -38.18
C PRO A 32 9.77 -28.52 -37.02
N LEU A 33 9.52 -29.09 -35.83
CA LEU A 33 10.45 -29.08 -34.70
C LEU A 33 11.53 -30.14 -34.93
N SER A 34 12.73 -29.70 -35.29
CA SER A 34 13.98 -30.43 -35.07
C SER A 34 15.12 -29.43 -35.08
N ASP A 35 16.06 -29.61 -34.15
CA ASP A 35 17.32 -28.87 -33.97
C ASP A 35 17.27 -27.66 -33.02
N LEU A 36 17.58 -27.93 -31.74
CA LEU A 36 18.78 -27.40 -31.06
C LEU A 36 18.73 -27.75 -29.56
N VAL A 37 18.98 -29.02 -29.26
CA VAL A 37 19.50 -29.44 -27.95
C VAL A 37 21.03 -29.31 -28.03
N ARG A 38 21.61 -28.39 -27.26
CA ARG A 38 23.02 -28.43 -26.88
C ARG A 38 23.13 -28.35 -25.35
N PRO A 39 23.75 -29.31 -24.67
CA PRO A 39 23.98 -29.25 -23.24
C PRO A 39 25.18 -28.35 -22.92
N LEU A 40 25.01 -27.47 -21.94
CA LEU A 40 26.08 -26.70 -21.31
C LEU A 40 26.88 -27.62 -20.37
N SER A 41 28.18 -27.73 -20.60
CA SER A 41 29.15 -28.30 -19.66
C SER A 41 29.80 -27.20 -18.82
N PRO A 42 29.90 -27.31 -17.49
CA PRO A 42 30.89 -26.56 -16.72
C PRO A 42 32.09 -27.45 -16.39
N ARG A 43 33.27 -27.07 -16.91
CA ARG A 43 34.56 -27.62 -16.47
C ARG A 43 34.92 -27.05 -15.09
N CYS A 44 35.24 -27.94 -14.16
CA CYS A 44 36.05 -27.68 -12.98
C CYS A 44 37.48 -27.29 -13.37
N ILE A 45 38.05 -26.22 -12.81
CA ILE A 45 39.49 -26.08 -12.51
C ILE A 45 39.71 -25.18 -11.27
N LEU A 46 40.06 -25.83 -10.16
CA LEU A 46 41.14 -25.58 -9.19
C LEU A 46 41.39 -24.17 -8.59
N ALA A 47 41.23 -24.11 -7.26
CA ALA A 47 42.04 -23.30 -6.35
C ALA A 47 43.41 -23.98 -6.10
N PRO A 48 44.45 -23.22 -5.69
CA PRO A 48 45.04 -23.50 -4.38
C PRO A 48 45.58 -22.25 -3.65
N ASN A 49 45.44 -22.19 -2.32
CA ASN A 49 46.53 -22.45 -1.35
C ASN A 49 46.21 -21.84 0.04
N PRO A 50 46.22 -22.62 1.14
CA PRO A 50 46.13 -22.10 2.50
C PRO A 50 47.52 -21.82 3.08
N ARG A 51 47.72 -20.67 3.74
CA ARG A 51 48.93 -20.42 4.55
C ARG A 51 48.65 -20.64 6.03
N ILE A 52 49.52 -21.47 6.57
CA ILE A 52 49.67 -21.95 7.94
C ILE A 52 50.37 -20.88 8.80
N CYS A 53 49.95 -20.74 10.05
CA CYS A 53 50.75 -20.22 11.16
C CYS A 53 50.51 -21.08 12.43
N PRO A 54 51.50 -21.18 13.34
CA PRO A 54 51.80 -22.38 14.15
C PRO A 54 51.11 -22.43 15.53
N PRO A 55 51.17 -23.57 16.25
CA PRO A 55 50.42 -23.78 17.48
C PRO A 55 51.14 -23.20 18.70
N PHE A 56 50.39 -22.51 19.57
CA PHE A 56 50.83 -22.18 20.91
C PHE A 56 50.25 -23.16 21.94
N THR A 57 51.16 -23.56 22.82
CA THR A 57 51.07 -24.56 23.88
C THR A 57 50.07 -24.22 24.97
N ALA A 58 49.39 -25.26 25.47
CA ALA A 58 48.64 -25.24 26.71
C ALA A 58 49.55 -25.09 27.93
N SER A 59 49.19 -24.21 28.87
CA SER A 59 49.26 -24.50 30.32
C SER A 59 48.68 -23.33 31.12
N SER A 60 47.63 -23.60 31.88
CA SER A 60 47.46 -23.19 33.29
C SER A 60 45.99 -23.41 33.69
N SER A 61 45.82 -24.47 34.46
CA SER A 61 44.61 -24.81 35.18
C SER A 61 44.33 -23.77 36.26
N PHE A 62 43.22 -23.05 36.15
CA PHE A 62 42.56 -22.44 37.30
C PHE A 62 41.23 -23.17 37.54
N ARG A 63 41.20 -23.93 38.64
CA ARG A 63 39.96 -24.44 39.22
C ARG A 63 39.20 -23.26 39.81
N PHE A 64 37.97 -23.03 39.36
CA PHE A 64 36.97 -22.34 40.16
C PHE A 64 35.74 -23.22 40.32
N SER A 65 35.30 -23.25 41.57
CA SER A 65 34.27 -24.08 42.17
C SER A 65 32.91 -23.97 41.49
N SER A 66 32.26 -25.12 41.39
CA SER A 66 30.81 -25.27 41.17
C SER A 66 30.02 -24.55 42.27
N GLY A 67 29.43 -23.41 41.92
CA GLY A 67 28.38 -22.74 42.68
C GLY A 67 27.13 -22.64 41.80
N LEU A 68 26.24 -23.62 41.91
CA LEU A 68 24.90 -23.56 41.36
C LEU A 68 24.07 -22.59 42.21
N SER A 69 23.75 -21.42 41.64
CA SER A 69 22.66 -20.56 42.12
C SER A 69 21.55 -20.59 41.07
N PRO A 70 20.35 -21.10 41.37
CA PRO A 70 19.21 -21.02 40.48
C PRO A 70 18.55 -19.65 40.67
N GLY A 71 18.52 -18.83 39.62
CA GLY A 71 17.85 -17.53 39.74
C GLY A 71 18.17 -16.50 38.68
N LEU A 72 18.28 -16.88 37.40
CA LEU A 72 17.87 -15.95 36.35
C LEU A 72 16.42 -16.25 36.02
N SER A 73 15.54 -15.47 36.63
CA SER A 73 14.18 -15.27 36.11
C SER A 73 14.33 -14.86 34.65
N SER A 74 13.99 -15.78 33.75
CA SER A 74 13.53 -15.41 32.42
C SER A 74 12.38 -14.44 32.67
N HIS A 75 12.61 -13.15 32.43
CA HIS A 75 11.50 -12.24 32.21
C HIS A 75 10.83 -12.79 30.95
N ALA A 76 9.83 -13.65 31.14
CA ALA A 76 8.89 -13.98 30.09
C ALA A 76 8.34 -12.63 29.68
N MET A 77 8.78 -12.13 28.52
CA MET A 77 8.18 -10.94 27.94
C MET A 77 6.69 -11.24 27.87
N SER A 78 5.90 -10.50 28.64
CA SER A 78 4.45 -10.64 28.63
C SER A 78 4.01 -10.57 27.18
N GLU A 79 3.34 -11.62 26.71
CA GLU A 79 2.85 -11.69 25.35
C GLU A 79 1.94 -10.48 25.11
N ILE A 80 2.25 -9.67 24.11
CA ILE A 80 1.47 -8.47 23.79
C ILE A 80 0.13 -8.97 23.25
N THR A 81 -0.97 -8.56 23.88
CA THR A 81 -2.33 -8.95 23.48
C THR A 81 -3.13 -7.74 23.04
N HIS A 82 -4.05 -7.94 22.09
CA HIS A 82 -4.95 -6.90 21.63
C HIS A 82 -6.42 -7.39 21.63
N PRO A 83 -7.41 -6.61 22.09
CA PRO A 83 -8.82 -7.05 22.18
C PRO A 83 -9.47 -7.52 20.87
N THR A 84 -8.98 -7.02 19.72
CA THR A 84 -9.48 -7.45 18.40
C THR A 84 -8.83 -8.75 17.89
N ILE A 85 -7.80 -9.26 18.58
CA ILE A 85 -7.18 -10.55 18.28
C ILE A 85 -7.85 -11.61 19.15
N LYS A 86 -8.63 -12.49 18.51
CA LYS A 86 -9.35 -13.58 19.17
C LYS A 86 -9.09 -14.88 18.43
N ASP A 87 -8.79 -15.94 19.18
CA ASP A 87 -8.50 -17.28 18.64
C ASP A 87 -7.34 -17.28 17.62
N GLY A 88 -6.39 -16.35 17.77
CA GLY A 88 -5.25 -16.16 16.85
C GLY A 88 -5.58 -15.39 15.56
N TRP A 89 -6.75 -14.76 15.48
CA TRP A 89 -7.18 -13.96 14.32
C TRP A 89 -7.46 -12.52 14.73
N PHE A 90 -6.85 -11.58 14.03
CA PHE A 90 -7.26 -10.18 14.03
C PHE A 90 -8.55 -10.05 13.19
N ARG A 91 -9.51 -9.25 13.65
CA ARG A 91 -10.80 -9.02 12.98
C ARG A 91 -11.03 -7.52 12.84
N GLU A 92 -11.02 -7.03 11.62
CA GLU A 92 -11.37 -5.65 11.27
C GLU A 92 -12.88 -5.52 11.17
N ILE A 93 -13.49 -4.78 12.10
CA ILE A 93 -14.92 -4.56 12.19
C ILE A 93 -15.15 -3.07 12.40
N SER A 94 -15.97 -2.45 11.55
CA SER A 94 -16.33 -1.03 11.64
C SER A 94 -17.80 -0.83 11.25
N ASP A 95 -18.40 0.25 11.76
CA ASP A 95 -19.73 0.70 11.37
C ASP A 95 -19.75 1.31 9.96
N MET A 96 -18.58 1.63 9.39
CA MET A 96 -18.45 2.06 7.99
C MET A 96 -18.73 0.91 7.00
N TRP A 97 -18.49 -0.34 7.37
CA TRP A 97 -18.81 -1.52 6.55
C TRP A 97 -19.63 -2.56 7.32
N PRO A 98 -20.89 -2.24 7.66
CA PRO A 98 -21.68 -3.05 8.56
C PRO A 98 -21.99 -4.42 7.94
N GLY A 99 -21.89 -5.47 8.75
CA GLY A 99 -22.21 -6.84 8.34
C GLY A 99 -21.11 -7.58 7.59
N GLN A 100 -19.93 -6.97 7.42
CA GLN A 100 -18.74 -7.61 6.87
C GLN A 100 -17.51 -7.35 7.74
N ALA A 101 -16.51 -8.23 7.64
CA ALA A 101 -15.25 -8.10 8.38
C ALA A 101 -14.12 -8.79 7.60
N MET A 102 -12.95 -8.15 7.54
CA MET A 102 -11.72 -8.78 7.09
C MET A 102 -11.01 -9.41 8.29
N THR A 103 -10.48 -10.62 8.12
CA THR A 103 -9.77 -11.32 9.20
C THR A 103 -8.42 -11.82 8.74
N LEU A 104 -7.38 -11.52 9.50
CA LEU A 104 -6.01 -11.95 9.23
C LEU A 104 -5.50 -12.80 10.40
N LYS A 105 -4.92 -13.96 10.07
CA LYS A 105 -4.32 -14.84 11.07
C LYS A 105 -3.02 -14.22 11.58
N VAL A 106 -2.91 -14.09 12.89
CA VAL A 106 -1.78 -13.48 13.57
C VAL A 106 -0.73 -14.54 13.86
N GLU A 107 0.50 -14.33 13.36
CA GLU A 107 1.67 -15.11 13.78
C GLU A 107 2.23 -14.57 15.09
N LYS A 108 2.38 -13.23 15.19
CA LYS A 108 2.94 -12.58 16.38
C LYS A 108 2.53 -11.11 16.45
N VAL A 109 2.13 -10.64 17.63
CA VAL A 109 2.00 -9.19 17.89
C VAL A 109 3.40 -8.59 18.05
N LEU A 110 3.71 -7.58 17.23
CA LEU A 110 5.01 -6.92 17.21
C LEU A 110 5.04 -5.69 18.12
N HIS A 111 3.94 -4.93 18.11
CA HIS A 111 3.80 -3.69 18.83
C HIS A 111 2.34 -3.40 19.13
N HIS A 112 2.06 -2.85 20.31
CA HIS A 112 0.76 -2.26 20.63
C HIS A 112 0.97 -1.08 21.58
N GLU A 113 0.45 0.09 21.21
CA GLU A 113 0.40 1.25 22.10
C GLU A 113 -0.83 2.09 21.78
N LYS A 114 -1.32 2.83 22.77
CA LYS A 114 -2.27 3.91 22.54
C LYS A 114 -1.50 5.22 22.50
N SER A 115 -1.45 5.86 21.33
CA SER A 115 -0.81 7.16 21.15
C SER A 115 -1.70 8.28 21.69
N LYS A 116 -1.28 9.54 21.47
CA LYS A 116 -2.12 10.70 21.76
C LYS A 116 -3.38 10.76 20.88
N TYR A 117 -3.35 10.12 19.71
CA TYR A 117 -4.36 10.27 18.67
C TYR A 117 -5.18 9.01 18.47
N GLN A 118 -4.57 7.82 18.53
CA GLN A 118 -5.19 6.56 18.12
C GLN A 118 -4.56 5.34 18.79
N ASP A 119 -5.23 4.20 18.72
CA ASP A 119 -4.67 2.89 19.03
C ASP A 119 -3.79 2.40 17.88
N VAL A 120 -2.52 2.10 18.15
CA VAL A 120 -1.51 1.70 17.16
C VAL A 120 -1.10 0.25 17.41
N LEU A 121 -1.47 -0.62 16.49
CA LEU A 121 -1.17 -2.05 16.53
C LEU A 121 -0.32 -2.43 15.30
N ALA A 122 0.81 -3.10 15.53
CA ALA A 122 1.55 -3.77 14.49
C ALA A 122 1.67 -5.26 14.81
N PHE A 123 1.34 -6.12 13.84
CA PHE A 123 1.49 -7.56 14.01
C PHE A 123 2.01 -8.21 12.74
N LYS A 124 2.72 -9.32 12.90
CA LYS A 124 3.09 -10.20 11.80
C LYS A 124 1.95 -11.16 11.53
N SER A 125 1.41 -11.14 10.33
CA SER A 125 0.42 -12.11 9.86
C SER A 125 1.11 -13.36 9.27
N THR A 126 0.37 -14.45 9.11
CA THR A 126 0.93 -15.68 8.51
C THR A 126 1.19 -15.56 7.00
N ASP A 127 0.37 -14.79 6.28
CA ASP A 127 0.33 -14.81 4.81
C ASP A 127 0.38 -13.42 4.16
N TYR A 128 0.38 -12.32 4.94
CA TYR A 128 0.37 -10.93 4.45
C TYR A 128 1.57 -10.11 4.92
N GLY A 129 2.55 -10.75 5.58
CA GLY A 129 3.69 -10.05 6.19
C GLY A 129 3.27 -9.25 7.42
N ASN A 130 4.00 -8.18 7.69
CA ASN A 130 3.66 -7.25 8.76
C ASN A 130 2.47 -6.37 8.36
N VAL A 131 1.61 -6.11 9.35
CA VAL A 131 0.35 -5.39 9.23
C VAL A 131 0.35 -4.24 10.22
N LEU A 132 0.04 -3.04 9.73
CA LEU A 132 -0.23 -1.88 10.57
C LEU A 132 -1.74 -1.67 10.66
N VAL A 133 -2.21 -1.48 11.89
CA VAL A 133 -3.59 -1.23 12.24
C VAL A 133 -3.66 0.02 13.11
N LEU A 134 -4.56 0.93 12.75
CA LEU A 134 -4.85 2.15 13.51
C LEU A 134 -6.33 2.16 13.86
N ASP A 135 -6.66 2.36 15.14
CA ASP A 135 -8.04 2.32 15.66
C ASP A 135 -8.87 1.12 15.17
N ASN A 136 -8.21 -0.04 15.09
CA ASN A 136 -8.76 -1.33 14.63
C ASN A 136 -9.01 -1.46 13.12
N VAL A 137 -8.60 -0.47 12.32
CA VAL A 137 -8.66 -0.50 10.85
C VAL A 137 -7.28 -0.79 10.27
N ILE A 138 -7.20 -1.75 9.36
CA ILE A 138 -5.99 -2.11 8.63
C ILE A 138 -5.60 -0.91 7.75
N GLN A 139 -4.40 -0.37 7.99
CA GLN A 139 -3.86 0.71 7.16
C GLN A 139 -3.02 0.16 6.03
N CYS A 140 -2.22 -0.88 6.28
CA CYS A 140 -1.43 -1.52 5.22
C CYS A 140 -0.96 -2.92 5.61
N THR A 141 -0.67 -3.72 4.59
CA THR A 141 0.07 -4.97 4.72
C THR A 141 1.23 -4.99 3.73
N GLU A 142 2.38 -5.56 4.12
CA GLU A 142 3.54 -5.68 3.21
C GLU A 142 3.21 -6.43 1.91
N ARG A 143 2.19 -7.30 1.94
CA ARG A 143 1.82 -8.11 0.78
C ARG A 143 1.15 -7.31 -0.33
N ASP A 144 0.34 -6.30 -0.04
CA ASP A 144 -0.52 -5.64 -1.02
C ASP A 144 -0.49 -4.10 -1.00
N GLU A 145 0.25 -3.48 -0.08
CA GLU A 145 0.41 -2.02 0.04
C GLU A 145 0.73 -1.34 -1.30
N PHE A 146 1.52 -2.00 -2.14
CA PHE A 146 2.04 -1.42 -3.38
C PHE A 146 0.93 -1.04 -4.36
N SER A 147 -0.23 -1.72 -4.29
CA SER A 147 -1.39 -1.35 -5.10
C SER A 147 -1.91 0.04 -4.73
N TYR A 148 -2.04 0.32 -3.44
CA TYR A 148 -2.53 1.60 -2.96
C TYR A 148 -1.47 2.70 -3.10
N GLN A 149 -0.25 2.43 -2.60
CA GLN A 149 0.83 3.41 -2.56
C GLN A 149 1.23 3.87 -3.96
N GLU A 150 1.38 2.94 -4.91
CA GLU A 150 1.73 3.30 -6.27
C GLU A 150 0.60 4.09 -6.94
N MET A 151 -0.67 3.73 -6.72
CA MET A 151 -1.80 4.42 -7.34
C MET A 151 -2.00 5.82 -6.77
N ILE A 152 -2.06 5.98 -5.44
CA ILE A 152 -2.30 7.28 -4.82
C ILE A 152 -1.19 8.29 -5.14
N ALA A 153 0.06 7.82 -5.27
CA ALA A 153 1.17 8.67 -5.70
C ALA A 153 1.13 8.96 -7.20
N ASN A 154 1.10 7.92 -8.04
CA ASN A 154 1.34 8.07 -9.47
C ASN A 154 0.16 8.67 -10.23
N LEU A 155 -1.07 8.58 -9.74
CA LEU A 155 -2.22 9.27 -10.36
C LEU A 155 -1.95 10.77 -10.44
N GLY A 156 -1.64 11.42 -9.31
CA GLY A 156 -1.34 12.86 -9.27
C GLY A 156 -0.02 13.21 -9.97
N LEU A 157 1.04 12.45 -9.70
CA LEU A 157 2.38 12.74 -10.24
C LEU A 157 2.42 12.62 -11.77
N MET A 158 1.83 11.57 -12.35
CA MET A 158 1.86 11.35 -13.80
C MET A 158 0.89 12.26 -14.56
N SER A 159 -0.11 12.83 -13.90
CA SER A 159 -0.97 13.88 -14.48
C SER A 159 -0.35 15.28 -14.45
N HIS A 160 0.77 15.48 -13.74
CA HIS A 160 1.50 16.75 -13.71
C HIS A 160 2.72 16.74 -14.67
N PRO A 161 2.98 17.82 -15.44
CA PRO A 161 4.05 17.85 -16.46
C PRO A 161 5.47 17.80 -15.90
N ASN A 162 5.68 18.31 -14.69
CA ASN A 162 7.00 18.33 -14.04
C ASN A 162 6.89 18.59 -12.53
N PRO A 163 6.39 17.62 -11.72
CA PRO A 163 6.20 17.84 -10.28
C PRO A 163 7.54 17.86 -9.54
N LYS A 164 7.92 19.02 -8.98
CA LYS A 164 9.19 19.21 -8.28
C LYS A 164 9.04 19.21 -6.77
N LYS A 165 7.99 19.87 -6.26
CA LYS A 165 7.70 19.97 -4.82
C LYS A 165 6.38 19.28 -4.52
N VAL A 166 6.45 18.21 -3.75
CA VAL A 166 5.32 17.33 -3.43
C VAL A 166 5.05 17.36 -1.94
N LEU A 167 3.78 17.44 -1.54
CA LEU A 167 3.35 17.30 -0.15
C LEU A 167 2.52 16.03 0.01
N VAL A 168 2.75 15.30 1.09
CA VAL A 168 1.95 14.17 1.55
C VAL A 168 1.38 14.55 2.92
N ILE A 169 0.07 14.56 3.06
CA ILE A 169 -0.62 14.71 4.35
C ILE A 169 -1.04 13.32 4.81
N GLY A 170 -0.64 12.92 6.02
CA GLY A 170 -0.74 11.54 6.50
C GLY A 170 0.37 10.66 5.91
N GLY A 171 0.06 9.40 5.60
CA GLY A 171 1.00 8.44 5.02
C GLY A 171 2.18 8.10 5.92
N GLY A 172 1.99 8.09 7.24
CA GLY A 172 3.04 7.88 8.23
C GLY A 172 3.80 6.56 8.13
N ASP A 173 3.32 5.57 7.35
CA ASP A 173 4.10 4.38 6.99
C ASP A 173 5.30 4.67 6.08
N GLY A 174 5.26 5.79 5.34
CA GLY A 174 6.32 6.27 4.46
C GLY A 174 6.24 5.75 3.03
N GLY A 175 5.32 4.84 2.75
CA GLY A 175 5.21 4.17 1.48
C GLY A 175 4.83 5.10 0.32
N VAL A 176 3.90 6.03 0.53
CA VAL A 176 3.60 7.06 -0.47
C VAL A 176 4.83 7.94 -0.77
N LEU A 177 5.61 8.32 0.25
CA LEU A 177 6.87 9.04 0.03
C LEU A 177 7.87 8.20 -0.78
N ARG A 178 7.97 6.89 -0.51
CA ARG A 178 8.83 5.97 -1.28
C ARG A 178 8.46 6.00 -2.76
N GLU A 179 7.17 6.05 -3.09
CA GLU A 179 6.71 6.15 -4.48
C GLU A 179 6.98 7.53 -5.10
N VAL A 180 6.75 8.60 -4.34
CA VAL A 180 7.00 9.98 -4.78
C VAL A 180 8.47 10.17 -5.20
N VAL A 181 9.42 9.68 -4.40
CA VAL A 181 10.86 9.92 -4.65
C VAL A 181 11.43 9.09 -5.81
N LYS A 182 10.68 8.13 -6.38
CA LYS A 182 11.05 7.41 -7.62
C LYS A 182 11.01 8.31 -8.86
N HIS A 183 10.35 9.47 -8.78
CA HIS A 183 10.29 10.43 -9.87
C HIS A 183 11.52 11.34 -9.85
N ASP A 184 12.37 11.22 -10.87
CA ASP A 184 13.61 12.00 -10.95
C ASP A 184 13.39 13.52 -10.91
N CYS A 185 12.27 13.97 -11.47
CA CYS A 185 11.86 15.38 -11.46
C CYS A 185 11.48 15.94 -10.09
N VAL A 186 11.17 15.08 -9.11
CA VAL A 186 10.89 15.52 -7.74
C VAL A 186 12.19 15.96 -7.08
N GLU A 187 12.21 17.19 -6.58
CA GLU A 187 13.33 17.82 -5.88
C GLU A 187 13.12 17.77 -4.36
N GLU A 188 11.87 17.91 -3.90
CA GLU A 188 11.52 17.96 -2.48
C GLU A 188 10.17 17.24 -2.25
N ALA A 189 10.16 16.30 -1.31
CA ALA A 189 8.97 15.58 -0.88
C ALA A 189 8.76 15.80 0.62
N ILE A 190 7.65 16.44 0.99
CA ILE A 190 7.32 16.76 2.37
C ILE A 190 6.23 15.82 2.82
N LEU A 191 6.35 15.24 4.00
CA LEU A 191 5.27 14.52 4.66
C LEU A 191 4.91 15.21 5.98
N CYS A 192 3.62 15.40 6.21
CA CYS A 192 3.07 15.92 7.46
C CYS A 192 2.12 14.89 8.05
N ASP A 193 2.52 14.26 9.15
CA ASP A 193 1.70 13.29 9.88
C ASP A 193 1.40 13.81 11.29
N ILE A 194 0.17 13.61 11.76
CA ILE A 194 -0.28 14.15 13.04
C ILE A 194 0.30 13.37 14.24
N ASP A 195 0.64 12.10 14.04
CA ASP A 195 0.98 11.17 15.11
C ASP A 195 2.38 10.58 14.94
N GLU A 196 3.34 11.04 15.77
CA GLU A 196 4.72 10.55 15.71
C GLU A 196 4.86 9.03 15.92
N ALA A 197 3.86 8.40 16.54
CA ALA A 197 3.85 6.96 16.74
C ALA A 197 3.88 6.22 15.40
N VAL A 198 3.16 6.70 14.39
CA VAL A 198 3.02 6.00 13.11
C VAL A 198 4.36 5.94 12.35
N PRO A 199 5.06 7.07 12.07
CA PRO A 199 6.40 7.01 11.47
C PRO A 199 7.43 6.23 12.29
N ARG A 200 7.33 6.27 13.62
CA ARG A 200 8.26 5.54 14.50
C ARG A 200 8.04 4.03 14.42
N VAL A 201 6.80 3.57 14.55
CA VAL A 201 6.43 2.14 14.48
C VAL A 201 6.73 1.59 13.09
N SER A 202 6.41 2.36 12.04
CA SER A 202 6.68 1.96 10.65
C SER A 202 8.17 1.82 10.35
N LYS A 203 9.04 2.69 10.87
CA LYS A 203 10.51 2.50 10.76
C LYS A 203 11.01 1.20 11.39
N LEU A 204 10.34 0.71 12.42
CA LEU A 204 10.74 -0.51 13.13
C LEU A 204 10.19 -1.79 12.47
N PHE A 205 8.94 -1.74 11.99
CA PHE A 205 8.20 -2.94 11.59
C PHE A 205 7.79 -2.96 10.12
N LEU A 206 7.90 -1.84 9.39
CA LEU A 206 7.57 -1.71 7.98
C LEU A 206 8.74 -1.07 7.18
N PRO A 207 9.98 -1.61 7.28
CA PRO A 207 11.18 -0.92 6.81
C PRO A 207 11.17 -0.59 5.31
N GLU A 208 10.57 -1.43 4.47
CA GLU A 208 10.48 -1.20 3.02
C GLU A 208 9.56 -0.02 2.66
N MET A 209 8.47 0.19 3.41
CA MET A 209 7.62 1.38 3.25
C MET A 209 8.32 2.60 3.85
N ALA A 210 8.86 2.45 5.06
CA ALA A 210 9.50 3.52 5.82
C ALA A 210 10.80 4.06 5.17
N ALA A 211 11.35 3.39 4.16
CA ALA A 211 12.46 3.89 3.35
C ALA A 211 12.17 5.28 2.76
N GLY A 212 10.90 5.58 2.45
CA GLY A 212 10.47 6.90 1.99
C GLY A 212 10.66 8.02 3.03
N LEU A 213 10.58 7.70 4.33
CA LEU A 213 10.73 8.66 5.45
C LEU A 213 12.17 9.12 5.65
N THR A 214 13.15 8.36 5.16
CA THR A 214 14.58 8.62 5.35
C THR A 214 15.31 8.98 4.05
N HIS A 215 14.59 9.07 2.93
CA HIS A 215 15.17 9.42 1.64
C HIS A 215 15.72 10.87 1.67
N ALA A 216 16.81 11.14 0.95
CA ALA A 216 17.49 12.45 0.99
C ALA A 216 16.64 13.63 0.48
N LYS A 217 15.62 13.34 -0.33
CA LYS A 217 14.63 14.32 -0.83
C LYS A 217 13.43 14.50 0.12
N SER A 218 13.33 13.69 1.17
CA SER A 218 12.17 13.63 2.04
C SER A 218 12.37 14.44 3.31
N THR A 219 11.35 15.20 3.71
CA THR A 219 11.29 15.87 5.02
C THR A 219 9.99 15.47 5.73
N VAL A 220 10.10 15.03 6.99
CA VAL A 220 8.95 14.63 7.81
C VAL A 220 8.68 15.70 8.86
N HIS A 221 7.45 16.20 8.88
CA HIS A 221 6.91 17.09 9.89
C HIS A 221 5.87 16.34 10.72
N ILE A 222 6.00 16.44 12.05
CA ILE A 222 4.97 15.94 12.96
C ILE A 222 4.04 17.09 13.31
N GLY A 223 2.78 17.01 12.88
CA GLY A 223 1.81 18.06 13.07
C GLY A 223 0.50 17.81 12.33
N ASP A 224 -0.51 18.61 12.71
CA ASP A 224 -1.82 18.62 12.07
C ASP A 224 -1.69 19.13 10.62
N GLY A 225 -2.05 18.29 9.65
CA GLY A 225 -1.95 18.59 8.23
C GLY A 225 -2.81 19.77 7.77
N PHE A 226 -3.97 19.99 8.40
CA PHE A 226 -4.83 21.13 8.11
C PHE A 226 -4.15 22.45 8.51
N LYS A 227 -3.56 22.48 9.71
CA LYS A 227 -2.80 23.65 10.19
C LYS A 227 -1.53 23.86 9.38
N PHE A 228 -0.82 22.78 9.06
CA PHE A 228 0.38 22.84 8.24
C PHE A 228 0.09 23.45 6.87
N LEU A 229 -0.98 23.01 6.19
CA LEU A 229 -1.39 23.54 4.89
C LEU A 229 -1.76 25.03 4.92
N ALA A 230 -2.27 25.54 6.03
CA ALA A 230 -2.68 26.94 6.14
C ALA A 230 -1.51 27.92 5.96
N ASP A 231 -0.28 27.50 6.25
CA ASP A 231 0.93 28.29 6.12
C ASP A 231 1.47 28.35 4.67
N TYR A 232 0.89 27.59 3.74
CA TYR A 232 1.35 27.51 2.35
C TYR A 232 0.34 28.06 1.36
N LYS A 233 0.85 28.82 0.38
CA LYS A 233 0.12 29.30 -0.80
C LYS A 233 1.00 29.14 -2.02
N ASN A 234 0.43 28.68 -3.15
CA ASN A 234 1.11 28.58 -4.45
C ASN A 234 2.51 27.91 -4.38
N THR A 235 2.64 26.84 -3.60
CA THR A 235 3.93 26.23 -3.22
C THR A 235 4.14 24.85 -3.83
N PHE A 236 3.12 23.99 -3.81
CA PHE A 236 3.26 22.58 -4.19
C PHE A 236 2.78 22.33 -5.61
N ASP A 237 3.47 21.46 -6.33
CA ASP A 237 3.06 21.01 -7.66
C ASP A 237 2.03 19.87 -7.56
N VAL A 238 2.23 18.98 -6.58
CA VAL A 238 1.31 17.89 -6.26
C VAL A 238 1.11 17.80 -4.75
N ILE A 239 -0.13 17.61 -4.31
CA ILE A 239 -0.45 17.31 -2.91
C ILE A 239 -1.21 15.98 -2.84
N ILE A 240 -0.73 15.07 -2.00
CA ILE A 240 -1.34 13.78 -1.74
C ILE A 240 -1.93 13.80 -0.33
N THR A 241 -3.19 13.40 -0.17
CA THR A 241 -3.78 13.18 1.16
C THR A 241 -3.98 11.68 1.34
N ASP A 242 -3.11 11.08 2.14
CA ASP A 242 -3.11 9.67 2.52
C ASP A 242 -3.62 9.54 3.96
N SER A 243 -4.94 9.70 4.10
CA SER A 243 -5.65 9.66 5.37
C SER A 243 -6.30 8.30 5.63
N SER A 244 -6.63 8.06 6.90
CA SER A 244 -7.61 7.03 7.27
C SER A 244 -9.03 7.45 6.88
N ASP A 245 -9.99 6.55 7.12
CA ASP A 245 -11.44 6.80 6.98
C ASP A 245 -11.87 8.10 7.70
N PRO A 246 -12.99 8.74 7.29
CA PRO A 246 -13.47 10.04 7.78
C PRO A 246 -14.02 10.01 9.21
N GLU A 247 -13.30 9.37 10.12
CA GLU A 247 -13.55 9.30 11.55
C GLU A 247 -12.38 9.93 12.33
N GLY A 248 -12.67 10.39 13.55
CA GLY A 248 -11.66 10.93 14.45
C GLY A 248 -10.88 12.10 13.84
N PRO A 249 -9.53 12.07 13.84
CA PRO A 249 -8.70 13.19 13.38
C PRO A 249 -8.82 13.46 11.87
N ALA A 250 -9.27 12.49 11.07
CA ALA A 250 -9.33 12.60 9.62
C ALA A 250 -10.61 13.27 9.09
N GLU A 251 -11.68 13.41 9.90
CA GLU A 251 -12.98 13.97 9.48
C GLU A 251 -12.84 15.34 8.76
N SER A 252 -11.97 16.20 9.28
CA SER A 252 -11.74 17.54 8.71
C SER A 252 -11.15 17.52 7.30
N LEU A 253 -10.47 16.43 6.89
CA LEU A 253 -9.81 16.27 5.60
C LEU A 253 -10.80 15.93 4.46
N PHE A 254 -12.07 15.68 4.78
CA PHE A 254 -13.11 15.38 3.79
C PHE A 254 -14.08 16.56 3.57
N GLN A 255 -13.84 17.68 4.23
CA GLN A 255 -14.73 18.84 4.16
C GLN A 255 -14.26 19.88 3.15
N LYS A 256 -15.20 20.60 2.54
CA LYS A 256 -14.94 21.65 1.54
C LYS A 256 -13.84 22.67 1.94
N PRO A 257 -13.75 23.15 3.20
CA PRO A 257 -12.66 24.06 3.61
C PRO A 257 -11.26 23.47 3.42
N TYR A 258 -11.09 22.17 3.64
CA TYR A 258 -9.81 21.50 3.41
C TYR A 258 -9.43 21.48 1.93
N PHE A 259 -10.38 21.18 1.04
CA PHE A 259 -10.13 21.24 -0.41
C PHE A 259 -9.79 22.65 -0.89
N GLN A 260 -10.32 23.70 -0.25
CA GLN A 260 -9.91 25.07 -0.53
C GLN A 260 -8.46 25.33 -0.10
N LEU A 261 -8.04 24.82 1.06
CA LEU A 261 -6.65 24.90 1.50
C LEU A 261 -5.71 24.18 0.52
N LEU A 262 -6.07 22.97 0.09
CA LEU A 262 -5.33 22.23 -0.94
C LEU A 262 -5.21 23.04 -2.24
N HIS A 263 -6.31 23.59 -2.73
CA HIS A 263 -6.34 24.41 -3.93
C HIS A 263 -5.41 25.62 -3.83
N ASP A 264 -5.43 26.30 -2.69
CA ASP A 264 -4.64 27.50 -2.46
C ASP A 264 -3.14 27.19 -2.30
N ALA A 265 -2.80 26.07 -1.67
CA ALA A 265 -1.42 25.61 -1.48
C ALA A 265 -0.80 25.11 -2.78
N LEU A 266 -1.61 24.63 -3.73
CA LEU A 266 -1.17 24.21 -5.06
C LEU A 266 -0.76 25.38 -5.95
N ARG A 267 0.29 25.16 -6.74
CA ARG A 267 0.68 26.02 -7.86
C ARG A 267 -0.33 25.97 -9.01
N GLU A 268 -0.21 26.90 -9.95
CA GLU A 268 -0.94 26.82 -11.21
C GLU A 268 -0.70 25.48 -11.91
N GLY A 269 -1.77 24.84 -12.40
CA GLY A 269 -1.71 23.50 -12.97
C GLY A 269 -1.46 22.37 -11.98
N GLY A 270 -1.37 22.67 -10.68
CA GLY A 270 -1.16 21.70 -9.63
C GLY A 270 -2.28 20.65 -9.55
N VAL A 271 -1.92 19.47 -9.07
CA VAL A 271 -2.81 18.30 -8.99
C VAL A 271 -2.89 17.82 -7.54
N ILE A 272 -4.08 17.45 -7.08
CA ILE A 272 -4.22 16.65 -5.85
C ILE A 272 -4.59 15.21 -6.17
N THR A 273 -4.16 14.30 -5.30
CA THR A 273 -4.72 12.97 -5.19
C THR A 273 -5.01 12.70 -3.73
N THR A 274 -6.25 12.44 -3.39
CA THR A 274 -6.63 12.10 -2.01
C THR A 274 -7.17 10.69 -1.99
N GLN A 275 -6.97 9.99 -0.88
CA GLN A 275 -7.90 8.95 -0.41
C GLN A 275 -9.25 9.64 -0.15
N GLY A 276 -9.89 10.04 -1.24
CA GLY A 276 -11.06 10.93 -1.20
C GLY A 276 -12.33 10.16 -1.49
N SER A 277 -12.31 8.85 -1.32
CA SER A 277 -13.36 8.01 -1.84
C SER A 277 -13.00 6.55 -1.60
N GLU A 278 -13.05 6.17 -0.35
CA GLU A 278 -13.94 5.10 0.08
C GLU A 278 -14.48 4.12 -0.99
N ASN A 279 -14.63 2.85 -0.65
CA ASN A 279 -15.03 1.84 -1.62
C ASN A 279 -16.37 2.16 -2.31
N GLN A 280 -16.40 2.25 -3.65
CA GLN A 280 -17.61 2.53 -4.44
C GLN A 280 -18.78 1.55 -4.21
N TRP A 281 -18.50 0.35 -3.67
CA TRP A 281 -19.51 -0.64 -3.28
C TRP A 281 -20.19 -0.32 -1.95
N LEU A 282 -19.53 0.46 -1.10
CA LEU A 282 -19.95 0.74 0.28
C LEU A 282 -20.43 2.19 0.43
N HIS A 283 -19.69 3.14 -0.14
CA HIS A 283 -19.76 4.56 0.25
C HIS A 283 -20.12 5.49 -0.91
N LEU A 284 -20.80 4.98 -1.94
CA LEU A 284 -21.13 5.74 -3.14
C LEU A 284 -21.80 7.12 -2.88
N PRO A 285 -22.73 7.28 -1.91
CA PRO A 285 -23.28 8.60 -1.59
C PRO A 285 -22.24 9.62 -1.11
N LEU A 286 -21.28 9.17 -0.28
CA LEU A 286 -20.17 10.01 0.20
C LEU A 286 -19.29 10.43 -0.98
N ILE A 287 -18.92 9.49 -1.84
CA ILE A 287 -18.10 9.74 -3.04
C ILE A 287 -18.80 10.74 -3.98
N THR A 288 -20.12 10.61 -4.18
CA THR A 288 -20.90 11.53 -5.01
C THR A 288 -20.87 12.95 -4.44
N GLN A 289 -21.08 13.10 -3.13
CA GLN A 289 -21.04 14.41 -2.48
C GLN A 289 -19.64 15.03 -2.54
N LEU A 290 -18.62 14.24 -2.25
CA LEU A 290 -17.23 14.69 -2.30
C LEU A 290 -16.80 15.10 -3.70
N LYS A 291 -17.17 14.33 -4.74
CA LYS A 291 -16.93 14.72 -6.14
C LYS A 291 -17.58 16.06 -6.47
N LYS A 292 -18.79 16.31 -5.97
CA LYS A 292 -19.49 17.59 -6.17
C LYS A 292 -18.74 18.74 -5.48
N ASP A 293 -18.34 18.56 -4.22
CA ASP A 293 -17.61 19.59 -3.47
C ASP A 293 -16.27 19.92 -4.12
N CYS A 294 -15.56 18.90 -4.63
CA CYS A 294 -14.33 19.09 -5.41
C CYS A 294 -14.57 19.84 -6.72
N LYS A 295 -15.66 19.56 -7.46
CA LYS A 295 -16.03 20.29 -8.70
C LYS A 295 -16.37 21.76 -8.46
N GLU A 296 -16.74 22.14 -7.23
CA GLU A 296 -16.99 23.55 -6.88
C GLU A 296 -15.68 24.34 -6.65
N ILE A 297 -14.55 23.64 -6.45
CA ILE A 297 -13.25 24.24 -6.13
C ILE A 297 -12.27 24.09 -7.30
N PHE A 298 -12.23 22.89 -7.90
CA PHE A 298 -11.32 22.55 -8.99
C PHE A 298 -12.09 22.43 -10.30
N PRO A 299 -11.55 22.98 -11.41
CA PRO A 299 -12.18 22.82 -12.72
C PRO A 299 -12.16 21.37 -13.23
N VAL A 300 -11.23 20.54 -12.74
CA VAL A 300 -11.17 19.10 -13.02
C VAL A 300 -11.24 18.33 -11.71
N ALA A 301 -12.19 17.40 -11.60
CA ALA A 301 -12.32 16.49 -10.47
C ALA A 301 -12.86 15.12 -10.94
N GLU A 302 -12.03 14.09 -10.84
CA GLU A 302 -12.29 12.76 -11.34
C GLU A 302 -12.04 11.68 -10.28
N TYR A 303 -12.77 10.58 -10.40
CA TYR A 303 -12.70 9.46 -9.46
C TYR A 303 -12.04 8.26 -10.14
N ALA A 304 -10.98 7.75 -9.52
CA ALA A 304 -10.29 6.52 -9.89
C ALA A 304 -10.43 5.47 -8.77
N TYR A 305 -10.14 4.20 -9.07
CA TYR A 305 -10.05 3.17 -8.05
C TYR A 305 -8.93 2.16 -8.31
N THR A 306 -8.47 1.51 -7.24
CA THR A 306 -7.55 0.37 -7.30
C THR A 306 -8.09 -0.81 -6.52
N THR A 307 -7.64 -2.01 -6.86
CA THR A 307 -7.93 -3.24 -6.13
C THR A 307 -6.85 -3.49 -5.07
N ILE A 308 -7.25 -3.67 -3.82
CA ILE A 308 -6.34 -3.96 -2.70
C ILE A 308 -7.07 -4.93 -1.75
N PRO A 309 -6.64 -6.22 -1.70
CA PRO A 309 -7.39 -7.26 -1.00
C PRO A 309 -7.69 -7.01 0.47
N THR A 310 -6.79 -6.35 1.19
CA THR A 310 -6.91 -6.16 2.64
C THR A 310 -7.76 -4.98 3.06
N TYR A 311 -8.16 -4.11 2.13
CA TYR A 311 -9.11 -3.04 2.43
C TYR A 311 -10.56 -3.53 2.34
N PRO A 312 -11.51 -2.86 3.03
CA PRO A 312 -12.92 -3.22 3.02
C PRO A 312 -13.47 -3.39 1.59
N SER A 313 -14.09 -4.55 1.33
CA SER A 313 -14.61 -4.93 0.01
C SER A 313 -13.56 -4.97 -1.13
N GLY A 314 -12.27 -5.12 -0.80
CA GLY A 314 -11.19 -5.49 -1.71
C GLY A 314 -10.72 -4.41 -2.69
N GLN A 315 -11.17 -3.16 -2.52
CA GLN A 315 -10.77 -2.03 -3.36
C GLN A 315 -10.96 -0.71 -2.61
N ILE A 316 -10.33 0.34 -3.12
CA ILE A 316 -10.51 1.72 -2.65
C ILE A 316 -10.36 2.68 -3.81
N GLY A 317 -10.82 3.90 -3.65
CA GLY A 317 -10.71 4.91 -4.68
C GLY A 317 -10.09 6.23 -4.25
N PHE A 318 -9.88 7.05 -5.27
CA PHE A 318 -9.09 8.25 -5.21
C PHE A 318 -9.85 9.38 -5.90
N MET A 319 -9.86 10.55 -5.27
CA MET A 319 -10.27 11.76 -5.95
C MET A 319 -9.03 12.45 -6.51
N VAL A 320 -9.02 12.67 -7.82
CA VAL A 320 -7.94 13.33 -8.55
C VAL A 320 -8.47 14.67 -9.06
N CYS A 321 -7.94 15.78 -8.56
CA CYS A 321 -8.38 17.12 -8.97
C CYS A 321 -7.21 17.94 -9.50
N CYS A 322 -7.48 18.84 -10.46
CA CYS A 322 -6.46 19.69 -11.07
C CYS A 322 -6.96 21.12 -11.24
N LYS A 323 -6.04 22.10 -11.05
CA LYS A 323 -6.31 23.53 -11.25
C LYS A 323 -6.34 23.95 -12.72
N ASP A 324 -5.74 23.15 -13.61
CA ASP A 324 -5.78 23.39 -15.05
C ASP A 324 -7.04 22.78 -15.65
N ALA A 325 -7.97 23.65 -16.10
CA ALA A 325 -9.24 23.23 -16.68
C ALA A 325 -9.11 22.39 -17.96
N ASN A 326 -7.96 22.43 -18.63
CA ASN A 326 -7.69 21.66 -19.83
C ASN A 326 -7.00 20.32 -19.55
N ARG A 327 -6.72 19.99 -18.28
CA ARG A 327 -6.03 18.77 -17.90
C ARG A 327 -6.96 17.56 -17.99
N ASP A 328 -6.61 16.59 -18.83
CA ASP A 328 -7.17 15.23 -18.72
C ASP A 328 -6.36 14.42 -17.71
N VAL A 329 -6.85 14.32 -16.48
CA VAL A 329 -6.22 13.51 -15.42
C VAL A 329 -6.46 12.01 -15.60
N LYS A 330 -7.31 11.56 -16.54
CA LYS A 330 -7.57 10.13 -16.80
C LYS A 330 -6.51 9.49 -17.68
N THR A 331 -5.73 10.32 -18.36
CA THR A 331 -4.63 9.92 -19.21
C THR A 331 -3.34 10.42 -18.59
N PRO A 332 -2.36 9.56 -18.30
CA PRO A 332 -1.10 10.00 -17.73
C PRO A 332 -0.38 10.90 -18.75
N LEU A 333 -0.02 12.09 -18.33
CA LEU A 333 0.65 13.11 -19.15
C LEU A 333 2.13 12.78 -19.34
N ARG A 334 2.77 12.33 -18.25
CA ARG A 334 4.10 11.73 -18.27
C ARG A 334 3.97 10.22 -18.23
N ARG A 335 4.99 9.53 -18.75
CA ARG A 335 5.12 8.09 -18.67
C ARG A 335 6.60 7.72 -18.55
N TRP A 336 6.84 6.65 -17.82
CA TRP A 336 8.09 5.91 -17.89
C TRP A 336 8.10 5.03 -19.16
N THR A 337 9.27 4.53 -19.56
CA THR A 337 9.32 3.42 -20.51
C THR A 337 8.73 2.16 -19.86
N VAL A 338 8.37 1.15 -20.66
CA VAL A 338 7.83 -0.11 -20.14
C VAL A 338 8.83 -0.78 -19.17
N GLU A 339 10.11 -0.75 -19.51
CA GLU A 339 11.18 -1.31 -18.68
C GLU A 339 11.34 -0.54 -17.36
N GLU A 340 11.18 0.78 -17.39
CA GLU A 340 11.20 1.61 -16.19
C GLU A 340 9.97 1.37 -15.30
N GLU A 341 8.78 1.18 -15.90
CA GLU A 341 7.56 0.79 -15.16
C GLU A 341 7.76 -0.56 -14.46
N GLU A 342 8.26 -1.57 -15.17
CA GLU A 342 8.53 -2.91 -14.61
C GLU A 342 9.59 -2.90 -13.48
N GLN A 343 10.54 -1.96 -13.52
CA GLN A 343 11.55 -1.81 -12.48
C GLN A 343 11.05 -1.04 -11.26
N LYS A 344 10.20 -0.04 -11.47
CA LYS A 344 9.77 0.90 -10.43
C LYS A 344 8.47 0.48 -9.75
N CYS A 345 7.60 -0.22 -10.45
CA CYS A 345 6.24 -0.49 -10.04
C CYS A 345 5.91 -1.98 -10.11
N ARG A 346 5.05 -2.42 -9.19
CA ARG A 346 4.48 -3.77 -9.13
C ARG A 346 3.02 -3.79 -9.59
N TYR A 347 2.32 -2.65 -9.51
CA TYR A 347 0.92 -2.49 -9.87
C TYR A 347 0.69 -1.40 -10.92
N TYR A 348 1.23 -0.19 -10.69
CA TYR A 348 1.01 0.95 -11.55
C TYR A 348 1.72 0.78 -12.90
N ASN A 349 0.99 1.09 -13.97
CA ASN A 349 1.54 1.40 -15.29
C ASN A 349 0.56 2.34 -16.01
N ALA A 350 0.96 2.90 -17.14
CA ALA A 350 0.13 3.86 -17.88
C ALA A 350 -1.24 3.32 -18.32
N GLU A 351 -1.39 2.00 -18.53
CA GLU A 351 -2.68 1.39 -18.88
C GLU A 351 -3.58 1.22 -17.65
N ILE A 352 -3.02 0.79 -16.52
CA ILE A 352 -3.71 0.71 -15.23
C ILE A 352 -4.17 2.10 -14.78
N HIS A 353 -3.36 3.14 -14.98
CA HIS A 353 -3.77 4.53 -14.75
C HIS A 353 -5.09 4.83 -15.47
N LYS A 354 -5.18 4.59 -16.78
CA LYS A 354 -6.40 4.85 -17.57
C LYS A 354 -7.56 3.96 -17.12
N ALA A 355 -7.29 2.68 -16.89
CA ALA A 355 -8.30 1.70 -16.50
C ALA A 355 -8.91 2.01 -15.13
N SER A 356 -8.15 2.62 -14.22
CA SER A 356 -8.62 2.99 -12.88
C SER A 356 -9.80 3.98 -12.89
N PHE A 357 -9.97 4.76 -13.97
CA PHE A 357 -11.11 5.68 -14.17
C PHE A 357 -12.32 5.01 -14.87
N VAL A 358 -12.19 3.74 -15.27
CA VAL A 358 -13.28 2.97 -15.90
C VAL A 358 -14.13 2.33 -14.82
N LEU A 359 -15.19 3.05 -14.43
CA LEU A 359 -16.07 2.63 -13.33
C LEU A 359 -17.16 1.66 -13.79
N PRO A 360 -17.61 0.74 -12.90
CA PRO A 360 -18.84 -0.02 -13.10
C PRO A 360 -20.03 0.88 -13.41
N THR A 361 -20.99 0.35 -14.18
CA THR A 361 -22.14 1.15 -14.67
C THR A 361 -22.92 1.86 -13.56
N PHE A 362 -23.09 1.24 -12.39
CA PHE A 362 -23.81 1.84 -11.28
C PHE A 362 -23.08 3.06 -10.70
N ALA A 363 -21.76 2.94 -10.45
CA ALA A 363 -20.93 4.03 -9.95
C ALA A 363 -20.78 5.13 -11.01
N LYS A 364 -20.54 4.76 -12.27
CA LYS A 364 -20.49 5.70 -13.40
C LYS A 364 -21.78 6.51 -13.54
N LYS A 365 -22.95 5.94 -13.21
CA LYS A 365 -24.24 6.66 -13.24
C LYS A 365 -24.35 7.66 -12.09
N ALA A 366 -23.92 7.27 -10.88
CA ALA A 366 -23.98 8.12 -9.70
C ALA A 366 -22.96 9.27 -9.68
N LEU A 367 -21.83 9.12 -10.40
CA LEU A 367 -20.70 10.06 -10.39
C LEU A 367 -20.60 10.93 -11.66
N ARG A 368 -21.67 11.04 -12.45
CA ARG A 368 -21.70 11.88 -13.65
C ARG A 368 -21.54 13.36 -13.31
#